data_AF-A0A7X9KNU5-F1
#
_entry.id   AF-A0A7X9KNU5-F1
#
_cell.length_a   1.000
_cell.length_b   1.000
_cell.length_c   1.000
_cell.angle_alpha   90.00
_cell.angle_beta   90.00
_cell.angle_gamma   90.00
#
_symmetry.space_group_name_H-M   'P 1'
#
loop_
_entity.id
_entity.type
_entity.pdbx_description
1 polymer ?
#
loop_
_entity_poly.entity_id
_entity_poly.type
_entity_poly.pdbx_seq_one_letter_code
_entity_poly.pdbx_strand_id
1 'polypeptide(L)'
;MNTWFKNFYTFFPVQLFILHFRKYQVLLLFWYVLFSCINSSFLKSYGADALFFAPEYLNKVGILGAFIVGIALGVFFMSWHITTFILHSRRFKFLATTTNPF
;
A
#
# COMPACT_ATOMS: atom_id res chain seq x y z
N MET A 1 -5.91 -5.43 33.25
CA MET A 1 -6.07 -5.06 31.81
C MET A 1 -6.91 -6.13 31.15
N ASN A 2 -8.10 -5.76 30.67
CA ASN A 2 -9.10 -6.68 30.12
C ASN A 2 -8.49 -7.55 29.02
N THR A 3 -8.60 -8.88 29.16
CA THR A 3 -8.02 -9.91 28.28
C THR A 3 -8.28 -9.66 26.79
N TRP A 4 -9.43 -9.05 26.47
CA TRP A 4 -9.81 -8.59 25.13
C TRP A 4 -8.80 -7.65 24.47
N PHE A 5 -8.27 -6.65 25.18
CA PHE A 5 -7.28 -5.73 24.62
C PHE A 5 -5.94 -6.42 24.36
N LYS A 6 -5.56 -7.37 25.23
CA LYS A 6 -4.33 -8.15 25.07
C LYS A 6 -4.42 -9.07 23.85
N ASN A 7 -5.58 -9.69 23.62
CA ASN A 7 -5.83 -10.45 22.41
C ASN A 7 -5.75 -9.56 21.18
N PHE A 8 -6.42 -8.40 21.19
CA PHE A 8 -6.40 -7.44 20.08
C PHE A 8 -4.98 -7.01 19.67
N TYR A 9 -4.12 -6.70 20.65
CA TYR A 9 -2.71 -6.34 20.42
C TYR A 9 -1.81 -7.53 20.03
N THR A 10 -2.20 -8.76 20.35
CA THR A 10 -1.42 -9.97 20.01
C THR A 10 -1.80 -10.51 18.63
N PHE A 11 -2.88 -10.03 18.01
CA PHE A 11 -3.19 -10.38 16.63
C PHE A 11 -2.05 -9.99 15.70
N PHE A 12 -1.57 -10.99 14.99
CA PHE A 12 -0.51 -10.89 14.00
C PHE A 12 -0.66 -9.70 13.03
N PRO A 13 -1.82 -9.44 12.40
CA PRO A 13 -1.98 -8.29 11.50
C PRO A 13 -1.84 -6.93 12.21
N VAL A 14 -2.32 -6.81 13.45
CA VAL A 14 -2.24 -5.58 14.24
C VAL A 14 -0.78 -5.30 14.64
N GLN A 15 -0.04 -6.34 15.02
CA GLN A 15 1.40 -6.22 15.29
C GLN A 15 2.18 -5.83 14.03
N LEU A 16 1.84 -6.39 12.87
CA LEU A 16 2.45 -6.02 11.58
C LEU A 16 2.24 -4.54 11.27
N PHE A 17 1.02 -4.04 11.48
CA PHE A 17 0.66 -2.66 11.20
C PHE A 17 1.40 -1.67 12.12
N ILE A 18 1.46 -1.97 13.42
CA ILE A 18 2.20 -1.16 14.41
C ILE A 18 3.71 -1.14 14.10
N LEU A 19 4.26 -2.25 13.60
CA LEU A 19 5.66 -2.34 13.21
C LEU A 19 5.99 -1.49 11.98
N HIS A 20 5.09 -1.41 10.99
CA HIS A 20 5.24 -0.52 9.83
C HIS A 20 5.38 0.94 10.26
N PHE A 21 4.52 1.39 11.17
CA PHE A 21 4.55 2.77 11.69
C PHE A 21 5.82 3.10 12.47
N ARG A 22 6.40 2.13 13.21
CA ARG A 22 7.55 2.39 14.08
C ARG A 22 8.89 2.32 13.36
N LYS A 23 9.05 1.46 12.34
CA LYS A 23 10.37 1.18 11.73
C LYS A 23 10.44 1.50 10.24
N TYR A 24 9.31 1.56 9.54
CA TYR A 24 9.25 1.65 8.08
C TYR A 24 8.41 2.85 7.62
N GLN A 25 8.65 4.02 8.23
CA GLN A 25 7.92 5.26 7.92
C GLN A 25 8.11 5.72 6.48
N VAL A 26 9.24 5.39 5.84
CA VAL A 26 9.52 5.72 4.43
C VAL A 26 8.54 5.02 3.48
N LEU A 27 8.08 3.81 3.80
CA LEU A 27 7.07 3.14 3.00
C LEU A 27 5.72 3.91 3.05
N LEU A 28 5.34 4.44 4.21
CA LEU A 28 4.10 5.22 4.35
C LEU A 28 4.10 6.52 3.54
N LEU A 29 5.27 7.09 3.22
CA LEU A 29 5.38 8.28 2.36
C LEU A 29 4.81 8.03 0.96
N PHE A 30 5.05 6.85 0.36
CA PHE A 30 4.53 6.55 -0.98
C PHE A 30 3.00 6.51 -1.00
N TRP A 31 2.38 5.96 0.04
CA TRP A 31 0.93 6.00 0.21
C TRP A 31 0.42 7.41 0.45
N TYR A 32 1.13 8.20 1.26
CA TYR A 32 0.77 9.59 1.50
C TYR A 32 0.76 10.40 0.20
N VAL A 33 1.76 10.24 -0.67
CA VAL A 33 1.81 10.90 -1.99
C VAL A 33 0.63 10.48 -2.86
N LEU A 34 0.31 9.19 -2.94
CA LEU A 34 -0.85 8.69 -3.70
C LEU A 34 -2.17 9.25 -3.17
N PHE A 35 -2.39 9.23 -1.86
CA PHE A 35 -3.59 9.82 -1.25
C PHE A 35 -3.68 11.32 -1.48
N SER A 36 -2.55 12.02 -1.48
CA SER A 36 -2.49 13.47 -1.74
C SER A 36 -2.87 13.81 -3.18
N CYS A 37 -2.50 12.94 -4.14
CA CYS A 37 -2.89 13.02 -5.56
C CYS A 37 -4.34 12.62 -5.85
N ILE A 38 -5.04 11.99 -4.90
CA ILE A 38 -6.47 11.65 -5.03
C ILE A 38 -7.34 12.72 -4.35
N ASN A 39 -6.84 13.32 -3.27
CA ASN A 39 -7.57 14.32 -2.48
C ASN A 39 -7.50 15.76 -3.06
N SER A 40 -6.97 15.97 -4.27
CA SER A 40 -6.86 17.29 -4.90
C SER A 40 -6.03 18.33 -4.13
N SER A 41 -5.22 17.87 -3.17
CA SER A 41 -4.33 18.71 -2.37
C SER A 41 -2.97 18.90 -3.05
N PHE A 42 -2.49 17.88 -3.77
CA PHE A 42 -1.24 17.89 -4.53
C PHE A 42 -1.53 17.77 -6.03
N LEU A 43 -0.94 18.62 -6.86
CA LEU A 43 -1.08 18.61 -8.33
C LEU A 43 -2.47 18.92 -8.92
N LYS A 44 -3.36 19.61 -8.19
CA LYS A 44 -4.62 20.13 -8.76
C LYS A 44 -4.39 20.98 -10.02
N SER A 45 -3.32 21.78 -10.05
CA SER A 45 -2.94 22.59 -11.22
C SER A 45 -2.46 21.77 -12.43
N TYR A 46 -2.08 20.50 -12.23
CA TYR A 46 -1.64 19.58 -13.30
C TYR A 46 -2.74 18.57 -13.67
N GLY A 47 -3.93 18.66 -13.07
CA GLY A 47 -5.04 17.76 -13.37
C GLY A 47 -4.81 16.32 -12.90
N ALA A 48 -3.94 16.09 -11.91
CA ALA A 48 -3.61 14.74 -11.45
C ALA A 48 -4.86 13.97 -10.97
N ASP A 49 -5.78 14.62 -10.24
CA ASP A 49 -7.03 13.98 -9.81
C ASP A 49 -7.90 13.58 -11.01
N ALA A 50 -7.99 14.46 -12.01
CA ALA A 50 -8.77 14.20 -13.22
C ALA A 50 -8.16 13.05 -14.03
N LEU A 51 -6.83 12.94 -14.09
CA LEU A 51 -6.15 11.81 -14.75
C LEU A 51 -6.34 10.48 -14.00
N PHE A 52 -6.46 10.50 -12.67
CA PHE A 52 -6.75 9.30 -11.89
C PHE A 52 -8.20 8.82 -12.07
N PHE A 53 -9.18 9.72 -12.14
CA PHE A 53 -10.60 9.37 -12.31
C PHE A 53 -11.02 9.17 -13.78
N ALA A 54 -10.53 10.03 -14.67
CA ALA A 54 -10.81 10.05 -16.10
C ALA A 54 -9.49 10.16 -16.89
N PRO A 55 -8.70 9.07 -16.97
CA PRO A 55 -7.41 9.08 -17.61
C PRO A 55 -7.54 9.45 -19.08
N GLU A 56 -7.06 10.65 -19.39
CA GLU A 56 -7.03 11.18 -20.74
C GLU A 56 -5.68 10.85 -21.38
N TYR A 57 -5.72 10.21 -22.55
CA TYR A 57 -4.54 9.84 -23.31
C TYR A 57 -4.71 10.36 -24.75
N LEU A 58 -3.78 11.19 -25.24
CA LEU A 58 -3.92 11.94 -26.51
C LEU A 58 -5.25 12.74 -26.62
N ASN A 59 -5.63 13.48 -25.58
CA ASN A 59 -6.88 14.26 -25.55
C ASN A 59 -8.16 13.42 -25.77
N LYS A 60 -8.09 12.12 -25.48
CA LYS A 60 -9.24 11.22 -25.51
C LYS A 60 -9.29 10.43 -24.21
N VAL A 61 -10.44 10.46 -23.56
CA VAL A 61 -10.75 9.56 -22.45
C VAL A 61 -11.07 8.20 -23.05
N GLY A 62 -10.28 7.20 -22.71
CA GLY A 62 -10.38 5.88 -23.32
C GLY A 62 -9.82 4.77 -22.45
N ILE A 63 -10.13 3.53 -22.86
CA ILE A 63 -9.74 2.31 -22.15
C ILE A 63 -8.21 2.20 -22.02
N LEU A 64 -7.45 2.69 -23.01
CA LEU A 64 -5.99 2.66 -22.99
C LEU A 64 -5.40 3.50 -21.84
N GLY A 65 -5.94 4.70 -21.59
CA GLY A 65 -5.51 5.53 -20.46
C GLY A 65 -5.81 4.85 -19.13
N ALA A 66 -7.02 4.29 -18.99
CA ALA A 66 -7.42 3.53 -17.81
C ALA A 66 -6.57 2.28 -17.59
N PHE A 67 -6.18 1.60 -18.65
CA PHE A 67 -5.31 0.43 -18.58
C PHE A 67 -3.90 0.78 -18.11
N ILE A 68 -3.32 1.89 -18.59
CA ILE A 68 -2.00 2.35 -18.16
C ILE A 68 -2.01 2.72 -16.68
N VAL A 69 -2.99 3.51 -16.23
CA VAL A 69 -3.13 3.88 -14.81
C VAL A 69 -3.41 2.65 -13.95
N GLY A 70 -4.25 1.73 -14.42
CA GLY A 70 -4.55 0.47 -13.75
C GLY A 70 -3.32 -0.44 -13.59
N ILE A 71 -2.51 -0.60 -14.63
CA ILE A 71 -1.24 -1.34 -14.54
C ILE A 71 -0.28 -0.66 -13.58
N ALA A 72 -0.13 0.66 -13.66
CA ALA A 72 0.77 1.40 -12.77
C ALA A 72 0.38 1.21 -11.29
N LEU A 73 -0.91 1.34 -10.97
CA LEU A 73 -1.45 1.06 -9.64
C LEU A 73 -1.27 -0.41 -9.24
N GLY A 74 -1.52 -1.35 -10.15
CA GLY A 74 -1.33 -2.78 -9.91
C GLY A 74 0.12 -3.14 -9.58
N VAL A 75 1.08 -2.64 -10.35
CA VAL A 75 2.52 -2.81 -10.09
C VAL A 75 2.91 -2.18 -8.75
N PHE A 76 2.37 -1.01 -8.42
CA PHE A 76 2.59 -0.38 -7.12
C PHE A 76 2.09 -1.25 -5.97
N PHE A 77 0.85 -1.75 -6.02
CA PHE A 77 0.29 -2.63 -4.99
C PHE A 77 1.07 -3.93 -4.84
N MET A 78 1.47 -4.54 -5.95
CA MET A 78 2.26 -5.78 -5.93
C MET A 78 3.66 -5.54 -5.35
N SER A 79 4.34 -4.47 -5.75
CA SER A 79 5.64 -4.08 -5.21
C SER A 79 5.57 -3.80 -3.71
N TRP A 80 4.50 -3.14 -3.26
CA TRP A 80 4.22 -2.94 -1.84
C TRP A 80 4.05 -4.26 -1.09
N HIS A 81 3.21 -5.17 -1.58
CA HIS A 81 2.98 -6.47 -0.96
C HIS A 81 4.26 -7.30 -0.85
N ILE A 82 5.08 -7.34 -1.91
CA ILE A 82 6.36 -8.06 -1.91
C ILE A 82 7.34 -7.45 -0.91
N THR A 83 7.49 -6.13 -0.91
CA THR A 83 8.42 -5.43 0.00
C THR A 83 8.02 -5.63 1.46
N THR A 84 6.73 -5.52 1.76
CA THR A 84 6.21 -5.74 3.12
C THR A 84 6.40 -7.19 3.56
N PHE A 85 6.20 -8.17 2.67
CA PHE A 85 6.48 -9.57 2.91
C PHE A 85 7.97 -9.81 3.22
N ILE A 86 8.90 -9.31 2.40
CA ILE A 86 10.35 -9.47 2.61
C ILE A 86 10.79 -8.87 3.95
N LEU A 87 10.30 -7.66 4.27
CA LEU A 87 10.64 -6.97 5.52
C LEU A 87 10.15 -7.72 6.77
N HIS A 88 8.96 -8.32 6.71
CA HIS A 88 8.35 -9.03 7.84
C HIS A 88 8.75 -10.50 7.95
N SER A 89 9.13 -11.13 6.85
CA SER A 89 9.66 -12.50 6.79
C SER A 89 10.86 -12.70 7.73
N ARG A 90 11.71 -11.68 7.90
CA ARG A 90 12.85 -11.73 8.82
C ARG A 90 12.47 -11.76 10.31
N ARG A 91 11.28 -11.26 10.67
CA ARG A 91 10.78 -11.19 12.06
C ARG A 91 9.86 -12.35 12.41
N PHE A 92 9.17 -12.89 11.42
CA PHE A 92 8.23 -13.99 11.57
C PHE A 92 8.69 -15.16 10.70
N LYS A 93 9.62 -15.96 11.24
CA LYS A 93 10.21 -17.14 10.55
C LYS A 93 9.17 -18.13 10.05
N PHE A 94 7.98 -18.16 10.65
CA PHE A 94 6.80 -18.87 10.18
C PHE A 94 6.50 -18.63 8.68
N LEU A 95 6.70 -17.41 8.19
CA LEU A 95 6.48 -17.07 6.77
C LEU A 95 7.62 -17.56 5.85
N ALA A 96 8.79 -17.85 6.40
CA ALA A 96 10.00 -18.26 5.67
C ALA A 96 10.29 -19.77 5.74
N THR A 97 9.66 -20.48 6.68
CA THR A 97 9.92 -21.91 6.91
C THR A 97 8.63 -22.70 6.70
N THR A 98 8.50 -23.36 5.55
CA THR A 98 7.43 -24.34 5.23
C THR A 98 7.38 -25.52 6.22
N THR A 99 8.40 -25.67 7.07
CA THR A 99 8.57 -26.88 7.88
C THR A 99 7.69 -26.92 9.12
N ASN A 100 7.24 -25.79 9.68
CA ASN A 100 6.24 -25.76 10.76
C ASN A 100 5.42 -24.47 10.66
N PRO A 101 4.26 -24.53 9.99
CA PRO A 101 3.43 -23.36 9.78
C PRO A 101 2.44 -23.18 10.93
N PHE A 102 2.68 -23.69 12.16
CA PHE A 102 1.98 -23.39 13.43
C PHE A 102 2.86 -23.79 14.62
#